data_AF-U9TGM0-F1
#
_entry.id   AF-U9TGM0-F1
#
_cell.length_a   1.000
_cell.length_b   1.000
_cell.length_c   1.000
_cell.angle_alpha   90.00
_cell.angle_beta   90.00
_cell.angle_gamma   90.00
#
_symmetry.space_group_name_H-M   'P 1'
#
loop_
_entity.id
_entity.type
_entity.pdbx_description
1 polymer ?
#
loop_
_entity_poly.entity_id
_entity_poly.type
_entity_poly.pdbx_seq_one_letter_code
_entity_poly.pdbx_strand_id
1 'polypeptide(L)'
;INNKYINGIKADIGLYLETSGASASSIDTLANIGLSVSRRTVNRQKTYISEDHQYTVNDYCLQNIENMFILNIDDYHNIHRRNQPTLLKTHDINHFVTILLNSNSNIPKIPYYSLNRIPIHNPKGVDFKLIIDYIDVSFMSKLGKSYYQQNEMWKQYLSDDSYENKLEFLTVHNYDGRVQNQQELRSMKNSKLVDFILHPLHNTKDYIESSNILFKVFEKIEQEDYLNNFVIPTICDWPGQVNLRRAITLRLNKKENSGISPQILSIIPMIGPLHISLNSRETLFQQYHFFFEMIYHDLFGANKILAQKPKPRLINLILNLTFYGWKNIRNLIINRFGNIKDVEYLMMIDLLDNSLPLTLDIYTKLFRCGFFEGYLEMMCFIGH
;
A
#
# COMPACT_ATOMS: atom_id res chain seq x y z
N ILE A 1 9.56 -37.26 -34.19
CA ILE A 1 9.52 -37.36 -32.71
C ILE A 1 8.80 -36.12 -32.18
N ASN A 2 7.47 -36.17 -32.05
CA ASN A 2 6.66 -35.07 -31.50
C ASN A 2 6.40 -35.35 -30.02
N ASN A 3 7.41 -35.15 -29.18
CA ASN A 3 7.22 -35.19 -27.74
C ASN A 3 6.74 -33.80 -27.27
N LYS A 4 5.47 -33.73 -26.84
CA LYS A 4 4.81 -32.51 -26.36
C LYS A 4 5.64 -31.79 -25.28
N TYR A 5 6.31 -32.53 -24.40
CA TYR A 5 7.14 -31.99 -23.33
C TYR A 5 8.42 -31.33 -23.85
N ILE A 6 9.10 -31.95 -24.82
CA ILE A 6 10.32 -31.41 -25.42
C ILE A 6 10.01 -30.13 -26.22
N ASN A 7 8.87 -30.11 -26.92
CA ASN A 7 8.44 -28.92 -27.67
C ASN A 7 8.00 -27.77 -26.76
N GLY A 8 7.44 -28.08 -25.58
CA GLY A 8 7.13 -27.09 -24.54
C GLY A 8 8.39 -26.40 -24.02
N ILE A 9 9.41 -27.18 -23.61
CA ILE A 9 10.68 -26.63 -23.10
C ILE A 9 11.37 -25.71 -24.12
N LYS A 10 11.39 -26.09 -25.40
CA LYS A 10 12.00 -25.25 -26.45
C LYS A 10 11.27 -23.92 -26.64
N ALA A 11 9.95 -23.91 -26.48
CA ALA A 11 9.16 -22.69 -26.50
C ALA A 11 9.48 -21.78 -25.32
N ASP A 12 9.57 -22.34 -24.11
CA ASP A 12 9.92 -21.59 -22.90
C ASP A 12 11.32 -20.97 -23.02
N ILE A 13 12.29 -21.73 -23.56
CA ILE A 13 13.63 -21.21 -23.88
C ILE A 13 13.56 -20.05 -24.87
N GLY A 14 12.74 -20.16 -25.92
CA GLY A 14 12.57 -19.10 -26.92
C GLY A 14 11.98 -17.83 -26.32
N LEU A 15 10.96 -17.97 -25.46
CA LEU A 15 10.34 -16.86 -24.75
C LEU A 15 11.34 -16.20 -23.78
N TYR A 16 12.09 -17.00 -23.04
CA TYR A 16 13.14 -16.54 -22.11
C TYR A 16 14.25 -15.76 -22.83
N LEU A 17 14.71 -16.24 -23.98
CA LEU A 17 15.73 -15.56 -24.77
C LEU A 17 15.25 -14.18 -25.24
N GLU A 18 14.02 -14.10 -25.74
CA GLU A 18 13.43 -12.82 -26.16
C GLU A 18 13.28 -11.85 -24.98
N THR A 19 12.75 -12.32 -23.84
CA THR A 19 12.58 -11.47 -22.65
C THR A 19 13.91 -11.03 -22.04
N SER A 20 14.97 -11.82 -22.23
CA SER A 20 16.35 -11.48 -21.84
C SER A 20 17.05 -10.55 -22.84
N GLY A 21 16.38 -10.14 -23.91
CA GLY A 21 16.91 -9.19 -24.89
C GLY A 21 17.74 -9.81 -26.01
N ALA A 22 17.63 -11.11 -26.25
CA ALA A 22 18.31 -11.76 -27.37
C ALA A 22 17.81 -11.21 -28.73
N SER A 23 18.73 -11.05 -29.67
CA SER A 23 18.38 -10.59 -31.03
C SER A 23 17.52 -11.63 -31.75
N ALA A 24 16.70 -11.19 -32.71
CA ALA A 24 15.89 -12.09 -33.54
C ALA A 24 16.76 -13.17 -34.24
N SER A 25 17.92 -12.76 -34.76
CA SER A 25 18.90 -13.68 -35.37
C SER A 25 19.46 -14.70 -34.38
N SER A 26 19.68 -14.32 -33.12
CA SER A 26 20.15 -15.24 -32.08
C SER A 26 19.10 -16.31 -31.77
N ILE A 27 17.83 -15.91 -31.67
CA ILE A 27 16.70 -16.84 -31.43
C ILE A 27 16.57 -17.82 -32.59
N ASP A 28 16.58 -17.32 -33.83
CA ASP A 28 16.46 -18.18 -35.02
C ASP A 28 17.68 -19.11 -35.20
N THR A 29 18.88 -18.67 -34.83
CA THR A 29 20.08 -19.52 -34.84
C THR A 29 19.94 -20.68 -33.84
N LEU A 30 19.49 -20.40 -32.61
CA LEU A 30 19.25 -21.43 -31.60
C LEU A 30 18.10 -22.37 -31.97
N ALA A 31 17.11 -21.86 -32.70
CA ALA A 31 16.06 -22.69 -33.28
C ALA A 31 16.60 -23.64 -34.35
N ASN A 32 17.48 -23.17 -35.24
CA ASN A 32 18.10 -23.98 -36.30
C ASN A 32 18.99 -25.09 -35.75
N ILE A 33 19.67 -24.86 -34.62
CA ILE A 33 20.48 -25.88 -33.93
C ILE A 33 19.61 -26.81 -33.07
N GLY A 34 18.30 -26.56 -32.98
CA GLY A 34 17.33 -27.41 -32.32
C GLY A 34 17.20 -27.19 -30.81
N LEU A 35 17.78 -26.11 -30.26
CA LEU A 35 17.78 -25.77 -28.84
C LEU A 35 16.58 -24.90 -28.42
N SER A 36 16.00 -24.16 -29.36
CA SER A 36 14.86 -23.26 -29.12
C SER A 36 13.80 -23.38 -30.24
N VAL A 37 12.80 -22.51 -30.22
CA VAL A 37 11.82 -22.33 -31.30
C VAL A 37 12.13 -21.07 -32.11
N SER A 38 11.65 -21.03 -33.36
CA SER A 38 11.82 -19.84 -34.21
C SER A 38 11.21 -18.60 -33.58
N ARG A 39 11.75 -17.43 -33.93
CA ARG A 39 11.22 -16.13 -33.52
C ARG A 39 9.73 -15.98 -33.85
N ARG A 40 9.31 -16.51 -35.00
CA ARG A 40 7.91 -16.52 -35.44
C ARG A 40 7.01 -17.33 -34.49
N THR A 41 7.50 -18.45 -33.99
CA THR A 41 6.78 -19.27 -33.00
C THR A 41 6.64 -18.52 -31.68
N VAL A 42 7.71 -17.88 -31.20
CA VAL A 42 7.66 -17.05 -29.98
C VAL A 42 6.64 -15.92 -30.13
N ASN A 43 6.65 -15.21 -31.28
CA ASN A 43 5.67 -14.16 -31.56
C ASN A 43 4.23 -14.66 -31.53
N ARG A 44 3.96 -15.81 -32.17
CA ARG A 44 2.63 -16.43 -32.14
C ARG A 44 2.18 -16.78 -30.73
N GLN A 45 3.10 -17.28 -29.89
CA GLN A 45 2.81 -17.58 -28.49
C GLN A 45 2.51 -16.31 -27.70
N LYS A 46 3.25 -15.22 -27.91
CA LYS A 46 2.94 -13.93 -27.26
C LYS A 46 1.57 -13.40 -27.67
N THR A 47 1.23 -13.47 -28.95
CA THR A 47 -0.11 -13.11 -29.43
C THR A 47 -1.17 -13.97 -28.77
N TYR A 48 -0.99 -15.29 -28.75
CA TYR A 48 -1.91 -16.20 -28.08
C TYR A 48 -2.06 -15.89 -26.59
N ILE A 49 -0.96 -15.67 -25.86
CA ILE A 49 -1.00 -15.29 -24.43
C ILE A 49 -1.76 -13.97 -24.24
N SER A 50 -1.52 -12.99 -25.12
CA SER A 50 -2.20 -11.69 -25.05
C SER A 50 -3.70 -11.80 -25.33
N GLU A 51 -4.11 -12.64 -26.28
CA GLU A 51 -5.52 -12.89 -26.61
C GLU A 51 -6.21 -13.69 -25.50
N ASP A 52 -5.52 -14.70 -24.94
CA ASP A 52 -6.01 -15.55 -23.86
C ASP A 52 -6.10 -14.81 -22.52
N HIS A 53 -5.23 -13.81 -22.29
CA HIS A 53 -5.15 -13.07 -21.03
C HIS A 53 -6.51 -12.56 -20.56
N GLN A 54 -7.31 -11.99 -21.46
CA GLN A 54 -8.64 -11.49 -21.11
C GLN A 54 -9.56 -12.59 -20.57
N TYR A 55 -9.53 -13.79 -21.16
CA TYR A 55 -10.30 -14.94 -20.68
C TYR A 55 -9.84 -15.37 -19.29
N THR A 56 -8.53 -15.38 -19.06
CA THR A 56 -7.99 -15.74 -17.74
C THR A 56 -8.32 -14.72 -16.65
N VAL A 57 -8.48 -13.44 -17.00
CA VAL A 57 -8.96 -12.40 -16.07
C VAL A 57 -10.44 -12.62 -15.76
N ASN A 58 -11.26 -12.85 -16.79
CA ASN A 58 -12.69 -13.15 -16.63
C ASN A 58 -12.93 -14.39 -15.75
N ASP A 59 -12.21 -15.49 -16.02
CA ASP A 59 -12.29 -16.73 -15.25
C ASP A 59 -11.89 -16.52 -13.78
N TYR A 60 -10.80 -15.78 -13.53
CA TYR A 60 -10.40 -15.42 -12.18
C TYR A 60 -11.48 -14.63 -11.44
N CYS A 61 -12.11 -13.63 -12.07
CA CYS A 61 -13.18 -12.85 -11.45
C CYS A 61 -14.41 -13.71 -11.15
N LEU A 62 -14.81 -14.59 -12.08
CA LEU A 62 -15.95 -15.50 -11.89
C LEU A 62 -15.72 -16.49 -10.74
N GLN A 63 -14.54 -17.11 -10.69
CA GLN A 63 -14.17 -18.05 -9.63
C GLN A 63 -14.15 -17.40 -8.24
N ASN A 64 -13.92 -16.08 -8.18
CA ASN A 64 -13.78 -15.33 -6.94
C ASN A 64 -14.96 -14.39 -6.65
N ILE A 65 -16.08 -14.53 -7.36
CA ILE A 65 -17.19 -13.56 -7.29
C ILE A 65 -17.86 -13.50 -5.90
N GLU A 66 -17.79 -14.57 -5.12
CA GLU A 66 -18.29 -14.60 -3.73
C GLU A 66 -17.27 -14.05 -2.71
N ASN A 67 -16.02 -13.86 -3.14
CA ASN A 67 -14.92 -13.41 -2.30
C ASN A 67 -14.76 -11.89 -2.39
N MET A 68 -14.08 -11.33 -1.40
CA MET A 68 -13.64 -9.94 -1.43
C MET A 68 -12.53 -9.74 -2.46
N PHE A 69 -12.70 -8.76 -3.33
CA PHE A 69 -11.63 -8.24 -4.19
C PHE A 69 -10.93 -7.06 -3.54
N ILE A 70 -9.61 -7.01 -3.67
CA ILE A 70 -8.77 -5.85 -3.36
C ILE A 70 -8.15 -5.40 -4.68
N LEU A 71 -8.32 -4.12 -5.00
CA LEU A 71 -7.78 -3.50 -6.19
C LEU A 71 -6.52 -2.71 -5.85
N ASN A 72 -5.52 -2.77 -6.72
CA ASN A 72 -4.43 -1.83 -6.74
C ASN A 72 -4.34 -1.21 -8.14
N ILE A 73 -4.33 0.12 -8.21
CA ILE A 73 -4.08 0.89 -9.44
C ILE A 73 -2.89 1.79 -9.14
N ASP A 74 -1.76 1.44 -9.72
CA ASP A 74 -0.49 2.09 -9.41
C ASP A 74 0.32 2.37 -10.67
N ASP A 75 1.18 3.37 -10.59
CA ASP A 75 2.07 3.70 -11.68
C ASP A 75 3.32 2.82 -11.69
N TYR A 76 3.76 2.50 -12.89
CA TYR A 76 5.04 1.84 -13.11
C TYR A 76 5.90 2.73 -13.98
N HIS A 77 6.94 3.30 -13.37
CA HIS A 77 8.00 3.95 -14.10
C HIS A 77 9.04 2.91 -14.49
N ASN A 78 9.39 2.86 -15.78
CA ASN A 78 10.44 1.97 -16.23
C ASN A 78 11.82 2.47 -15.73
N ILE A 79 12.26 1.98 -14.57
CA ILE A 79 13.48 2.45 -13.87
C ILE A 79 14.78 1.96 -14.56
N HIS A 80 14.67 1.08 -15.56
CA HIS A 80 15.83 0.44 -16.19
C HIS A 80 15.78 0.50 -17.73
N ARG A 81 16.25 1.62 -18.30
CA ARG A 81 17.02 1.55 -19.56
C ARG A 81 18.48 1.92 -19.28
N ARG A 82 19.38 0.93 -19.32
CA ARG A 82 20.82 1.18 -19.51
C ARG A 82 20.97 1.84 -20.89
N ASN A 83 21.11 3.16 -20.94
CA ASN A 83 21.38 3.88 -22.18
C ASN A 83 22.71 4.61 -22.09
N GLN A 84 23.57 4.32 -23.07
CA GLN A 84 24.72 5.14 -23.40
C GLN A 84 24.19 6.47 -23.97
N PRO A 85 24.62 7.65 -23.46
CA PRO A 85 24.07 8.92 -23.90
C PRO A 85 24.48 9.20 -25.35
N THR A 86 23.50 9.45 -26.22
CA THR A 86 23.72 10.00 -27.57
C THR A 86 23.06 11.38 -27.65
N LEU A 87 23.80 12.34 -28.20
CA LEU A 87 23.62 13.80 -28.11
C LEU A 87 22.31 14.39 -28.68
N LEU A 88 21.33 13.59 -29.11
CA LEU A 88 20.24 14.07 -29.99
C LEU A 88 18.80 13.74 -29.59
N LYS A 89 18.53 13.15 -28.42
CA LYS A 89 17.15 12.94 -27.94
C LYS A 89 17.01 13.21 -26.45
N THR A 90 16.25 14.23 -26.08
CA THR A 90 15.59 14.31 -24.76
C THR A 90 14.61 13.14 -24.67
N HIS A 91 14.71 12.34 -23.61
CA HIS A 91 14.03 11.06 -23.48
C HIS A 91 12.51 11.17 -23.34
N ASP A 92 11.74 10.30 -24.02
CA ASP A 92 10.32 10.07 -23.73
C ASP A 92 10.22 9.10 -22.53
N ILE A 93 9.83 9.61 -21.35
CA ILE A 93 9.50 8.77 -20.19
C ILE A 93 8.11 8.18 -20.45
N ASN A 94 8.05 6.86 -20.64
CA ASN A 94 6.77 6.17 -20.78
C ASN A 94 6.18 5.89 -19.40
N HIS A 95 4.99 6.42 -19.14
CA HIS A 95 4.21 6.16 -17.94
C HIS A 95 3.28 4.96 -18.19
N PHE A 96 3.34 3.97 -17.31
CA PHE A 96 2.45 2.82 -17.35
C PHE A 96 1.59 2.75 -16.10
N VAL A 97 0.39 2.19 -16.24
CA VAL A 97 -0.51 1.87 -15.13
C VAL A 97 -0.61 0.36 -15.02
N THR A 98 -0.46 -0.13 -13.80
CA THR A 98 -0.71 -1.53 -13.43
C THR A 98 -2.05 -1.59 -12.73
N ILE A 99 -2.96 -2.44 -13.22
CA ILE A 99 -4.24 -2.72 -12.57
C ILE A 99 -4.19 -4.15 -12.06
N LEU A 100 -4.10 -4.31 -10.75
CA LEU A 100 -3.96 -5.60 -10.09
C LEU A 100 -5.18 -5.89 -9.22
N LEU A 101 -5.79 -7.05 -9.39
CA LEU A 101 -6.77 -7.60 -8.47
C LEU A 101 -6.12 -8.62 -7.55
N ASN A 102 -6.57 -8.65 -6.31
CA ASN A 102 -6.26 -9.70 -5.36
C ASN A 102 -7.57 -10.18 -4.74
N SER A 103 -7.68 -11.47 -4.46
CA SER A 103 -8.84 -12.07 -3.83
C SER A 103 -8.41 -12.92 -2.64
N ASN A 104 -9.31 -13.09 -1.67
CA ASN A 104 -9.06 -13.99 -0.56
C ASN A 104 -10.27 -14.91 -0.38
N SER A 105 -10.06 -16.21 -0.59
CA SER A 105 -11.11 -17.24 -0.45
C SER A 105 -11.73 -17.32 0.95
N ASN A 106 -11.06 -16.77 1.96
CA ASN A 106 -11.52 -16.81 3.34
C ASN A 106 -12.33 -15.56 3.73
N ILE A 107 -12.39 -14.54 2.87
CA ILE A 107 -13.07 -13.28 3.17
C ILE A 107 -14.20 -13.07 2.15
N PRO A 108 -15.46 -13.06 2.60
CA PRO A 108 -16.59 -12.86 1.70
C PRO A 108 -16.63 -11.41 1.17
N LYS A 109 -17.27 -11.24 0.02
CA LYS A 109 -17.56 -9.91 -0.57
C LYS A 109 -18.25 -8.98 0.42
N ILE A 110 -17.91 -7.68 0.34
CA ILE A 110 -18.43 -6.66 1.25
C ILE A 110 -19.63 -5.97 0.60
N PRO A 111 -20.83 -5.99 1.23
CA PRO A 111 -22.00 -5.32 0.67
C PRO A 111 -21.82 -3.80 0.71
N TYR A 112 -22.31 -3.11 -0.32
CA TYR A 112 -22.29 -1.65 -0.44
C TYR A 112 -23.17 -0.96 0.61
N TYR A 113 -24.27 -1.61 1.00
CA TYR A 113 -25.14 -1.15 2.08
C TYR A 113 -24.82 -1.91 3.37
N SER A 114 -24.72 -1.19 4.48
CA SER A 114 -24.68 -1.81 5.80
C SER A 114 -26.00 -2.52 6.13
N LEU A 115 -26.00 -3.32 7.20
CA LEU A 115 -27.22 -3.98 7.72
C LEU A 115 -28.37 -2.99 7.97
N ASN A 116 -28.04 -1.74 8.30
CA ASN A 116 -29.00 -0.66 8.55
C ASN A 116 -29.37 0.12 7.27
N ARG A 117 -29.05 -0.41 6.09
CA ARG A 117 -29.26 0.21 4.76
C ARG A 117 -28.58 1.56 4.57
N ILE A 118 -27.50 1.80 5.31
CA ILE A 118 -26.69 3.01 5.14
C ILE A 118 -25.67 2.71 4.03
N PRO A 119 -25.62 3.50 2.94
CA PRO A 119 -24.61 3.33 1.90
C PRO A 119 -23.23 3.59 2.48
N ILE A 120 -22.22 2.89 1.97
CA ILE A 120 -20.85 3.05 2.47
C ILE A 120 -20.30 4.46 2.22
N HIS A 121 -20.74 5.11 1.14
CA HIS A 121 -20.46 6.51 0.89
C HIS A 121 -21.56 7.40 1.47
N ASN A 122 -21.17 8.31 2.37
CA ASN A 122 -22.09 9.32 2.88
C ASN A 122 -22.44 10.32 1.76
N PRO A 123 -23.71 10.43 1.33
CA PRO A 123 -24.12 11.35 0.27
C PRO A 123 -23.94 12.83 0.66
N LYS A 124 -23.83 13.14 1.95
CA LYS A 124 -23.49 14.49 2.45
C LYS A 124 -21.99 14.74 2.54
N GLY A 125 -21.15 13.73 2.29
CA GLY A 125 -19.71 13.78 2.54
C GLY A 125 -19.42 13.83 4.03
N VAL A 126 -19.29 15.03 4.58
CA VAL A 126 -19.01 15.28 6.01
C VAL A 126 -20.30 15.70 6.71
N ASP A 127 -20.80 14.89 7.65
CA ASP A 127 -21.97 15.22 8.47
C ASP A 127 -21.53 15.45 9.92
N PHE A 128 -21.62 16.69 10.37
CA PHE A 128 -21.19 17.09 11.72
C PHE A 128 -22.01 16.41 12.83
N LYS A 129 -23.27 16.03 12.58
CA LYS A 129 -24.08 15.33 13.58
C LYS A 129 -23.57 13.92 13.80
N LEU A 130 -23.24 13.21 12.72
CA LEU A 130 -22.59 11.90 12.82
C LEU A 130 -21.25 12.00 13.54
N ILE A 131 -20.46 13.04 13.25
CA ILE A 131 -19.20 13.28 13.98
C ILE A 131 -19.45 13.41 15.49
N ILE A 132 -20.42 14.23 15.90
CA ILE A 132 -20.79 14.40 17.32
C ILE A 132 -21.25 13.06 17.92
N ASP A 133 -22.15 12.34 17.25
CA ASP A 133 -22.67 11.05 17.71
C ASP A 133 -21.56 10.00 17.93
N TYR A 134 -20.53 10.00 17.07
CA TYR A 134 -19.38 9.09 17.20
C TYR A 134 -18.35 9.53 18.25
N ILE A 135 -18.25 10.83 18.55
CA ILE A 135 -17.34 11.36 19.56
C ILE A 135 -17.81 11.01 20.99
N ASP A 136 -19.12 11.03 21.25
CA ASP A 136 -19.65 11.34 22.59
C ASP A 136 -19.57 10.23 23.68
N VAL A 137 -19.10 9.01 23.39
CA VAL A 137 -18.99 7.96 24.45
C VAL A 137 -17.71 7.11 24.38
N SER A 138 -17.41 6.55 23.21
CA SER A 138 -16.26 5.65 23.02
C SER A 138 -14.95 6.41 22.80
N PHE A 139 -15.02 7.56 22.11
CA PHE A 139 -13.83 8.30 21.69
C PHE A 139 -13.27 9.18 22.81
N MET A 140 -14.13 9.94 23.50
CA MET A 140 -13.71 10.83 24.59
C MET A 140 -13.06 10.08 25.76
N SER A 141 -13.53 8.87 26.07
CA SER A 141 -12.94 8.03 27.11
C SER A 141 -11.54 7.51 26.76
N LYS A 142 -11.21 7.45 25.45
CA LYS A 142 -9.90 7.04 24.94
C LYS A 142 -8.91 8.20 24.85
N LEU A 143 -9.35 9.38 24.43
CA LEU A 143 -8.51 10.59 24.39
C LEU A 143 -7.95 11.00 25.76
N GLY A 144 -8.63 10.64 26.85
CA GLY A 144 -8.17 10.92 28.21
C GLY A 144 -6.95 10.10 28.66
N LYS A 145 -6.45 9.17 27.85
CA LYS A 145 -5.30 8.31 28.17
C LYS A 145 -4.14 8.56 27.21
N SER A 146 -2.92 8.55 27.72
CA SER A 146 -1.74 8.56 26.85
C SER A 146 -1.59 7.24 26.10
N TYR A 147 -0.95 7.25 24.93
CA TYR A 147 -0.61 6.02 24.20
C TYR A 147 0.16 5.08 25.11
N TYR A 148 1.10 5.59 25.89
CA TYR A 148 1.85 4.79 26.85
C TYR A 148 0.92 4.04 27.82
N GLN A 149 -0.06 4.71 28.41
CA GLN A 149 -1.04 4.07 29.32
C GLN A 149 -1.87 3.01 28.59
N GLN A 150 -2.29 3.29 27.35
CA GLN A 150 -3.08 2.38 26.56
C GLN A 150 -2.26 1.14 26.13
N ASN A 151 -1.00 1.34 25.73
CA ASN A 151 -0.08 0.28 25.34
C ASN A 151 0.25 -0.66 26.52
N GLU A 152 0.37 -0.13 27.74
CA GLU A 152 0.52 -0.95 28.95
C GLU A 152 -0.68 -1.89 29.15
N MET A 153 -1.91 -1.43 28.86
CA MET A 153 -3.10 -2.31 28.88
C MET A 153 -3.07 -3.37 27.77
N TRP A 154 -2.42 -3.07 26.65
CA TRP A 154 -2.34 -3.97 25.49
C TRP A 154 -1.21 -4.99 25.57
N LYS A 155 -0.28 -4.88 26.52
CA LYS A 155 0.82 -5.85 26.67
C LYS A 155 0.37 -7.30 26.77
N GLN A 156 -0.81 -7.56 27.32
CA GLN A 156 -1.38 -8.90 27.39
C GLN A 156 -1.84 -9.46 26.03
N TYR A 157 -2.04 -8.61 25.03
CA TYR A 157 -2.50 -8.95 23.69
C TYR A 157 -1.40 -8.86 22.63
N LEU A 158 -0.25 -8.28 22.96
CA LEU A 158 0.90 -8.12 22.07
C LEU A 158 1.93 -9.23 22.35
N SER A 159 2.56 -9.75 21.29
CA SER A 159 3.60 -10.78 21.41
C SER A 159 4.86 -10.25 22.08
N ASP A 160 5.65 -11.16 22.66
CA ASP A 160 6.81 -10.83 23.49
C ASP A 160 7.82 -9.92 22.77
N ASP A 161 8.39 -9.00 23.55
CA ASP A 161 9.38 -7.98 23.19
C ASP A 161 10.78 -8.62 22.92
N SER A 162 10.83 -9.74 22.18
CA SER A 162 12.03 -10.51 21.90
C SER A 162 13.05 -9.70 21.10
N TYR A 163 14.34 -10.03 21.23
CA TYR A 163 15.41 -9.37 20.50
C TYR A 163 15.27 -9.52 18.97
N GLU A 164 14.76 -10.66 18.50
CA GLU A 164 14.51 -10.94 17.09
C GLU A 164 13.40 -10.04 16.52
N ASN A 165 12.30 -9.87 17.27
CA ASN A 165 11.20 -8.96 16.91
C ASN A 165 11.73 -7.51 16.79
N LYS A 166 12.63 -7.09 17.67
CA LYS A 166 13.24 -5.75 17.67
C LYS A 166 14.14 -5.50 16.45
N LEU A 167 14.90 -6.49 16.01
CA LEU A 167 15.72 -6.36 14.80
C LEU A 167 14.84 -6.29 13.54
N GLU A 168 13.75 -7.06 13.52
CA GLU A 168 12.78 -7.03 12.43
C GLU A 168 12.07 -5.68 12.32
N PHE A 169 11.78 -5.01 13.45
CA PHE A 169 11.22 -3.66 13.50
C PHE A 169 12.15 -2.58 12.93
N LEU A 170 13.47 -2.77 12.99
CA LEU A 170 14.45 -1.89 12.35
C LEU A 170 14.55 -2.14 10.84
N THR A 171 14.15 -3.33 10.38
CA THR A 171 14.17 -3.77 8.98
C THR A 171 12.79 -3.81 8.34
N VAL A 172 11.82 -3.01 8.81
CA VAL A 172 10.47 -2.89 8.20
C VAL A 172 10.52 -2.64 6.69
N HIS A 173 11.61 -2.05 6.21
CA HIS A 173 11.91 -1.75 4.80
C HIS A 173 12.60 -2.88 4.03
N ASN A 174 12.95 -4.00 4.68
CA ASN A 174 13.74 -5.07 4.08
C ASN A 174 12.84 -6.15 3.50
N TYR A 175 12.63 -6.09 2.19
CA TYR A 175 11.85 -7.07 1.42
C TYR A 175 12.68 -8.26 0.93
N ASP A 176 13.94 -8.41 1.37
CA ASP A 176 14.82 -9.49 0.92
C ASP A 176 14.17 -10.88 1.09
N GLY A 177 14.29 -11.73 0.06
CA GLY A 177 13.55 -12.98 -0.11
C GLY A 177 13.97 -14.12 0.82
N ARG A 178 14.84 -13.83 1.79
CA ARG A 178 15.44 -14.82 2.71
C ARG A 178 14.64 -15.04 4.00
N VAL A 179 13.56 -14.27 4.24
CA VAL A 179 12.68 -14.46 5.40
C VAL A 179 11.62 -15.52 5.07
N GLN A 180 11.89 -16.78 5.47
CA GLN A 180 11.03 -17.95 5.20
C GLN A 180 9.59 -17.79 5.73
N ASN A 181 9.39 -17.02 6.81
CA ASN A 181 8.12 -16.96 7.53
C ASN A 181 6.98 -16.17 6.82
N GLN A 182 7.22 -15.57 5.64
CA GLN A 182 6.21 -14.78 4.91
C GLN A 182 5.97 -15.22 3.46
N GLN A 183 6.40 -16.44 3.09
CA GLN A 183 6.26 -16.91 1.70
C GLN A 183 4.80 -16.98 1.22
N GLU A 184 3.86 -17.36 2.07
CA GLU A 184 2.43 -17.37 1.72
C GLU A 184 1.86 -15.96 1.53
N LEU A 185 2.22 -15.00 2.40
CA LEU A 185 1.77 -13.60 2.27
C LEU A 185 2.34 -12.89 1.03
N ARG A 186 3.49 -13.36 0.52
CA ARG A 186 4.13 -12.83 -0.69
C ARG A 186 3.77 -13.63 -1.96
N SER A 187 2.94 -14.65 -1.83
CA SER A 187 2.49 -15.47 -2.95
C SER A 187 1.53 -14.66 -3.83
N MET A 188 1.85 -14.53 -5.11
CA MET A 188 0.96 -13.91 -6.11
C MET A 188 -0.13 -14.88 -6.61
N LYS A 189 -0.29 -16.07 -6.00
CA LYS A 189 -1.27 -17.09 -6.42
C LYS A 189 -2.70 -16.56 -6.48
N ASN A 190 -3.05 -15.68 -5.55
CA ASN A 190 -4.39 -15.10 -5.45
C ASN A 190 -4.46 -13.72 -6.10
N SER A 191 -3.48 -13.35 -6.91
CA SER A 191 -3.42 -12.04 -7.57
C SER A 191 -3.54 -12.21 -9.08
N LYS A 192 -4.27 -11.30 -9.71
CA LYS A 192 -4.46 -11.27 -11.15
C LYS A 192 -4.18 -9.88 -11.70
N LEU A 193 -3.23 -9.81 -12.62
CA LEU A 193 -3.02 -8.60 -13.43
C LEU A 193 -4.21 -8.46 -14.36
N VAL A 194 -5.02 -7.43 -14.16
CA VAL A 194 -6.14 -7.10 -15.05
C VAL A 194 -5.58 -6.54 -16.34
N ASP A 195 -4.76 -5.50 -16.24
CA ASP A 195 -4.12 -4.87 -17.40
C ASP A 195 -2.83 -4.12 -17.03
N PHE A 196 -1.99 -3.89 -18.03
CA PHE A 196 -0.78 -3.09 -17.96
C PHE A 196 -0.72 -2.17 -19.18
N ILE A 197 -1.08 -0.90 -18.98
CA ILE A 197 -1.35 0.03 -20.08
C ILE A 197 -0.39 1.21 -20.07
N LEU A 198 -0.07 1.72 -21.26
CA LEU A 198 0.66 2.98 -21.41
C LEU A 198 -0.32 4.14 -21.17
N HIS A 199 -0.37 4.62 -19.92
CA HIS A 199 -1.28 5.68 -19.49
C HIS A 199 -0.65 6.45 -18.31
N PRO A 200 -0.82 7.78 -18.24
CA PRO A 200 -0.45 8.53 -17.04
C PRO A 200 -1.40 8.20 -15.88
N LEU A 201 -0.96 8.44 -14.64
CA LEU A 201 -1.79 8.27 -13.45
C LEU A 201 -1.70 9.51 -12.54
N HIS A 202 -1.92 10.69 -13.12
CA HIS A 202 -1.60 11.97 -12.46
C HIS A 202 -2.83 12.67 -11.90
N ASN A 203 -3.99 12.52 -12.54
CA ASN A 203 -5.18 13.28 -12.20
C ASN A 203 -6.43 12.39 -12.09
N THR A 204 -7.54 12.98 -11.64
CA THR A 204 -8.80 12.28 -11.42
C THR A 204 -9.35 11.60 -12.67
N LYS A 205 -9.18 12.19 -13.85
CA LYS A 205 -9.65 11.61 -15.12
C LYS A 205 -8.88 10.33 -15.43
N ASP A 206 -7.55 10.34 -15.26
CA ASP A 206 -6.69 9.18 -15.50
C ASP A 206 -7.08 7.98 -14.61
N TYR A 207 -7.38 8.24 -13.33
CA TYR A 207 -7.87 7.22 -12.41
C TYR A 207 -9.24 6.68 -12.80
N ILE A 208 -10.17 7.55 -13.26
CA ILE A 208 -11.48 7.11 -13.76
C ILE A 208 -11.31 6.22 -15.00
N GLU A 209 -10.47 6.60 -15.95
CA GLU A 209 -10.19 5.81 -17.15
C GLU A 209 -9.58 4.46 -16.81
N SER A 210 -8.65 4.42 -15.85
CA SER A 210 -8.05 3.18 -15.35
C SER A 210 -9.07 2.29 -14.64
N SER A 211 -9.93 2.85 -13.77
CA SER A 211 -11.00 2.10 -13.10
C SER A 211 -12.04 1.56 -14.09
N ASN A 212 -12.35 2.28 -15.17
CA ASN A 212 -13.29 1.82 -16.19
C ASN A 212 -12.82 0.53 -16.90
N ILE A 213 -11.51 0.25 -16.94
CA ILE A 213 -10.99 -1.01 -17.50
C ILE A 213 -11.45 -2.18 -16.64
N LEU A 214 -11.35 -2.05 -15.32
CA LEU A 214 -11.88 -3.05 -14.39
C LEU A 214 -13.40 -3.20 -14.55
N PHE A 215 -14.13 -2.09 -14.67
CA PHE A 215 -15.59 -2.16 -14.79
C PHE A 215 -16.06 -2.90 -16.03
N LYS A 216 -15.37 -2.72 -17.17
CA LYS A 216 -15.61 -3.47 -18.40
C LYS A 216 -15.37 -4.97 -18.23
N VAL A 217 -14.49 -5.40 -17.33
CA VAL A 217 -14.32 -6.83 -17.02
C VAL A 217 -15.59 -7.39 -16.39
N PHE A 218 -16.13 -6.72 -15.37
CA PHE A 218 -17.37 -7.15 -14.69
C PHE A 218 -18.60 -7.11 -15.60
N GLU A 219 -18.69 -6.12 -16.50
CA GLU A 219 -19.70 -6.06 -17.55
C GLU A 219 -19.63 -7.28 -18.48
N LYS A 220 -18.43 -7.63 -18.96
CA LYS A 220 -18.22 -8.77 -19.86
C LYS A 220 -18.56 -10.13 -19.25
N ILE A 221 -18.44 -10.29 -17.95
CA ILE A 221 -18.79 -11.54 -17.25
C ILE A 221 -20.22 -11.56 -16.73
N GLU A 222 -21.05 -10.60 -17.15
CA GLU A 222 -22.45 -10.45 -16.73
C GLU A 222 -22.60 -10.32 -15.19
N GLN A 223 -21.60 -9.72 -14.54
CA GLN A 223 -21.58 -9.44 -13.10
C GLN A 223 -21.58 -7.94 -12.81
N GLU A 224 -22.26 -7.13 -13.63
CA GLU A 224 -22.42 -5.69 -13.37
C GLU A 224 -23.09 -5.42 -12.02
N ASP A 225 -24.01 -6.31 -11.63
CA ASP A 225 -24.67 -6.29 -10.33
C ASP A 225 -23.68 -6.41 -9.17
N TYR A 226 -22.49 -6.99 -9.39
CA TYR A 226 -21.45 -6.99 -8.37
C TYR A 226 -21.05 -5.57 -8.01
N LEU A 227 -20.72 -4.74 -9.00
CA LEU A 227 -20.28 -3.36 -8.80
C LEU A 227 -21.40 -2.43 -8.31
N ASN A 228 -22.67 -2.84 -8.47
CA ASN A 228 -23.81 -2.10 -7.95
C ASN A 228 -24.12 -2.44 -6.48
N ASN A 229 -23.76 -3.64 -6.03
CA ASN A 229 -24.18 -4.17 -4.73
C ASN A 229 -23.03 -4.41 -3.75
N PHE A 230 -21.78 -4.45 -4.23
CA PHE A 230 -20.60 -4.77 -3.43
C PHE A 230 -19.47 -3.76 -3.64
N VAL A 231 -18.50 -3.84 -2.74
CA VAL A 231 -17.41 -2.90 -2.62
C VAL A 231 -16.07 -3.55 -2.86
N ILE A 232 -15.19 -2.82 -3.53
CA ILE A 232 -13.80 -3.18 -3.82
C ILE A 232 -12.89 -2.17 -3.09
N PRO A 233 -12.32 -2.54 -1.93
CA PRO A 233 -11.20 -1.83 -1.34
C PRO A 233 -10.09 -1.63 -2.37
N THR A 234 -9.69 -0.37 -2.59
CA THR A 234 -8.67 0.00 -3.56
C THR A 234 -7.48 0.59 -2.82
N ILE A 235 -6.40 -0.16 -2.75
CA ILE A 235 -5.15 0.29 -2.15
C ILE A 235 -4.48 1.25 -3.12
N CYS A 236 -4.23 2.47 -2.65
CA CYS A 236 -3.57 3.50 -3.43
C CYS A 236 -2.86 4.49 -2.52
N ASP A 237 -1.66 4.88 -2.92
CA ASP A 237 -0.92 5.95 -2.27
C ASP A 237 -1.42 7.32 -2.71
N TRP A 238 -0.83 8.37 -2.15
CA TRP A 238 -1.03 9.72 -2.68
C TRP A 238 -0.30 9.85 -4.03
N PRO A 239 -0.94 10.39 -5.10
CA PRO A 239 -2.22 11.12 -5.11
C PRO A 239 -3.46 10.25 -5.41
N GLY A 240 -3.32 8.94 -5.65
CA GLY A 240 -4.40 8.05 -6.04
C GLY A 240 -5.59 8.02 -5.10
N GLN A 241 -5.34 7.99 -3.78
CA GLN A 241 -6.42 8.06 -2.79
C GLN A 241 -7.28 9.33 -2.97
N VAL A 242 -6.64 10.47 -3.22
CA VAL A 242 -7.32 11.77 -3.38
C VAL A 242 -8.11 11.81 -4.68
N ASN A 243 -7.50 11.32 -5.77
CA ASN A 243 -8.13 11.32 -7.09
C ASN A 243 -9.38 10.42 -7.14
N LEU A 244 -9.30 9.20 -6.60
CA LEU A 244 -10.46 8.31 -6.52
C LEU A 244 -11.55 8.88 -5.60
N ARG A 245 -11.19 9.45 -4.43
CA ARG A 245 -12.17 10.14 -3.56
C ARG A 245 -12.87 11.28 -4.30
N ARG A 246 -12.13 12.08 -5.06
CA ARG A 246 -12.69 13.17 -5.85
C ARG A 246 -13.66 12.66 -6.92
N ALA A 247 -13.34 11.55 -7.61
CA ALA A 247 -14.23 10.92 -8.57
C ALA A 247 -15.56 10.48 -7.91
N ILE A 248 -15.47 9.80 -6.76
CA ILE A 248 -16.63 9.36 -5.96
C ILE A 248 -17.48 10.56 -5.54
N THR A 249 -16.88 11.60 -4.97
CA THR A 249 -17.60 12.81 -4.54
C THR A 249 -18.27 13.51 -5.72
N LEU A 250 -17.60 13.63 -6.87
CA LEU A 250 -18.19 14.21 -8.08
C LEU A 250 -19.40 13.40 -8.56
N ARG A 251 -19.31 12.06 -8.53
CA ARG A 251 -20.42 11.17 -8.91
C ARG A 251 -21.61 11.31 -7.97
N LEU A 252 -21.37 11.38 -6.66
CA LEU A 252 -22.42 11.56 -5.65
C LEU A 252 -23.14 12.91 -5.82
N ASN A 253 -22.38 14.00 -5.98
CA ASN A 253 -22.92 15.35 -6.00
C ASN A 253 -23.64 15.67 -7.33
N LYS A 254 -23.07 15.27 -8.46
CA LYS A 254 -23.60 15.63 -9.79
C LYS A 254 -24.43 14.52 -10.42
N LYS A 255 -24.51 13.34 -9.81
CA LYS A 255 -25.18 12.15 -10.36
C LYS A 255 -24.75 11.92 -11.81
N GLU A 256 -25.70 11.71 -12.73
CA GLU A 256 -25.44 11.44 -14.15
C GLU A 256 -24.74 12.59 -14.86
N ASN A 257 -24.95 13.84 -14.42
CA ASN A 257 -24.28 15.03 -14.97
C ASN A 257 -22.77 15.05 -14.72
N SER A 258 -22.23 14.13 -13.91
CA SER A 258 -20.79 13.98 -13.72
C SER A 258 -20.09 13.38 -14.93
N GLY A 259 -20.80 12.59 -15.77
CA GLY A 259 -20.18 11.77 -16.81
C GLY A 259 -19.36 10.58 -16.27
N ILE A 260 -19.40 10.32 -14.96
CA ILE A 260 -18.67 9.23 -14.32
C ILE A 260 -19.60 8.02 -14.14
N SER A 261 -19.11 6.81 -14.44
CA SER A 261 -19.88 5.57 -14.25
C SER A 261 -20.37 5.43 -12.80
N PRO A 262 -21.62 4.98 -12.54
CA PRO A 262 -22.08 4.62 -11.19
C PRO A 262 -21.15 3.60 -10.49
N GLN A 263 -20.49 2.73 -11.26
CA GLN A 263 -19.59 1.69 -10.74
C GLN A 263 -18.42 2.27 -9.95
N ILE A 264 -18.06 3.55 -10.12
CA ILE A 264 -17.04 4.21 -9.29
C ILE A 264 -17.40 4.18 -7.80
N LEU A 265 -18.69 4.09 -7.45
CA LEU A 265 -19.17 4.01 -6.07
C LEU A 265 -18.90 2.64 -5.44
N SER A 266 -18.51 1.62 -6.22
CA SER A 266 -18.03 0.35 -5.67
C SER A 266 -16.64 0.49 -5.05
N ILE A 267 -15.87 1.52 -5.40
CA ILE A 267 -14.48 1.67 -4.98
C ILE A 267 -14.38 2.36 -3.62
N ILE A 268 -13.58 1.78 -2.71
CA ILE A 268 -13.16 2.47 -1.48
C ILE A 268 -11.65 2.68 -1.49
N PRO A 269 -11.17 3.90 -1.75
CA PRO A 269 -9.74 4.19 -1.72
C PRO A 269 -9.20 4.18 -0.28
N MET A 270 -8.20 3.32 -0.05
CA MET A 270 -7.53 3.09 1.23
C MET A 270 -6.02 3.25 1.07
N ILE A 271 -5.37 3.79 2.10
CA ILE A 271 -3.91 3.85 2.18
C ILE A 271 -3.38 2.60 2.89
N GLY A 272 -2.26 2.05 2.39
CA GLY A 272 -1.63 0.88 2.99
C GLY A 272 -1.10 1.17 4.42
N PRO A 273 -1.28 0.28 5.40
CA PRO A 273 -0.78 0.45 6.78
C PRO A 273 0.72 0.73 6.86
N LEU A 274 1.49 0.16 5.93
CA LEU A 274 2.93 0.43 5.83
C LEU A 274 3.18 1.89 5.44
N HIS A 275 2.50 2.39 4.40
CA HIS A 275 2.64 3.78 3.95
C HIS A 275 2.26 4.77 5.03
N ILE A 276 1.19 4.49 5.80
CA ILE A 276 0.85 5.28 6.99
C ILE A 276 2.06 5.34 7.93
N SER A 277 2.62 4.18 8.27
CA SER A 277 3.75 4.11 9.20
C SER A 277 5.02 4.80 8.69
N LEU A 278 5.33 4.72 7.40
CA LEU A 278 6.49 5.40 6.82
C LEU A 278 6.29 6.92 6.81
N ASN A 279 5.15 7.38 6.33
CA ASN A 279 4.82 8.79 6.27
C ASN A 279 4.75 9.40 7.68
N SER A 280 4.17 8.70 8.66
CA SER A 280 4.14 9.18 10.05
C SER A 280 5.54 9.35 10.63
N ARG A 281 6.49 8.44 10.34
CA ARG A 281 7.90 8.59 10.79
C ARG A 281 8.57 9.81 10.19
N GLU A 282 8.39 10.02 8.88
CA GLU A 282 8.96 11.18 8.20
C GLU A 282 8.33 12.49 8.69
N THR A 283 7.01 12.55 8.81
CA THR A 283 6.28 13.73 9.30
C THR A 283 6.65 14.06 10.73
N LEU A 284 6.66 13.07 11.63
CA LEU A 284 7.04 13.27 13.03
C LEU A 284 8.47 13.82 13.13
N PHE A 285 9.40 13.26 12.35
CA PHE A 285 10.79 13.73 12.33
C PHE A 285 10.90 15.16 11.81
N GLN A 286 10.17 15.52 10.76
CA GLN A 286 10.18 16.88 10.19
C GLN A 286 9.54 17.90 11.14
N GLN A 287 8.40 17.56 11.75
CA GLN A 287 7.70 18.44 12.68
C GLN A 287 8.54 18.76 13.92
N TYR A 288 9.26 17.77 14.44
CA TYR A 288 10.14 17.91 15.61
C TYR A 288 11.62 17.88 15.25
N HIS A 289 11.98 18.39 14.05
CA HIS A 289 13.36 18.37 13.56
C HIS A 289 14.32 19.00 14.58
N PHE A 290 13.93 20.12 15.18
CA PHE A 290 14.72 20.82 16.19
C PHE A 290 15.15 19.90 17.34
N PHE A 291 14.26 19.04 17.82
CA PHE A 291 14.52 18.12 18.93
C PHE A 291 15.38 16.94 18.49
N PHE A 292 15.05 16.35 17.32
CA PHE A 292 15.82 15.21 16.81
C PHE A 292 17.22 15.59 16.32
N GLU A 293 17.41 16.82 15.89
CA GLU A 293 18.71 17.40 15.55
C GLU A 293 19.62 17.51 16.79
N MET A 294 19.07 17.95 17.93
CA MET A 294 19.82 17.96 19.20
C MET A 294 20.30 16.56 19.59
N ILE A 295 19.38 15.58 19.56
CA ILE A 295 19.71 14.17 19.83
C ILE A 295 20.78 13.65 18.86
N TYR A 296 20.66 14.00 17.57
CA TYR A 296 21.63 13.58 16.56
C TYR A 296 23.03 14.13 16.85
N HIS A 297 23.15 15.42 17.15
CA HIS A 297 24.45 16.04 17.44
C HIS A 297 25.09 15.51 18.72
N ASP A 298 24.30 15.21 19.75
CA ASP A 298 24.79 14.59 20.98
C ASP A 298 25.27 13.16 20.75
N LEU A 299 24.57 12.38 19.93
CA LEU A 299 24.91 10.97 19.66
C LEU A 299 26.07 10.79 18.67
N PHE A 300 26.13 11.60 17.62
CA PHE A 300 27.07 11.40 16.50
C PHE A 300 28.17 12.48 16.42
N GLY A 301 28.08 13.52 17.25
CA GLY A 301 29.03 14.61 17.37
C GLY A 301 28.53 15.92 16.76
N ALA A 302 28.80 17.04 17.44
CA ALA A 302 28.33 18.38 17.07
C ALA A 302 28.73 18.83 15.65
N ASN A 303 29.85 18.33 15.12
CA ASN A 303 30.33 18.69 13.78
C ASN A 303 29.70 17.87 12.64
N LYS A 304 28.81 16.91 12.94
CA LYS A 304 28.14 16.09 11.92
C LYS A 304 26.92 16.83 11.36
N ILE A 305 26.77 16.83 10.04
CA ILE A 305 25.64 17.50 9.37
C ILE A 305 24.47 16.52 9.27
N LEU A 306 23.34 16.90 9.86
CA LEU A 306 22.06 16.26 9.62
C LEU A 306 21.41 16.90 8.39
N ALA A 307 21.07 16.09 7.38
CA ALA A 307 20.33 16.59 6.23
C ALA A 307 18.88 16.92 6.63
N GLN A 308 18.30 17.97 6.06
CA GLN A 308 16.88 18.34 6.28
C GLN A 308 15.90 17.20 5.95
N LYS A 309 16.27 16.33 5.00
CA LYS A 309 15.57 15.07 4.69
C LYS A 309 16.55 13.91 4.78
N PRO A 310 16.79 13.35 5.98
CA PRO A 310 17.68 12.22 6.15
C PRO A 310 17.14 10.97 5.45
N LYS A 311 18.01 9.98 5.21
CA LYS A 311 17.56 8.68 4.70
C LYS A 311 16.59 8.02 5.70
N PRO A 312 15.56 7.27 5.25
CA PRO A 312 14.61 6.61 6.14
C PRO A 312 15.24 5.74 7.23
N ARG A 313 16.37 5.08 6.92
CA ARG A 313 17.13 4.30 7.91
C ARG A 313 17.67 5.15 9.06
N LEU A 314 18.13 6.38 8.78
CA LEU A 314 18.64 7.29 9.81
C LEU A 314 17.50 7.85 10.66
N ILE A 315 16.37 8.22 10.03
CA ILE A 315 15.15 8.61 10.74
C ILE A 315 14.73 7.50 11.70
N ASN A 316 14.59 6.27 11.21
CA ASN A 316 14.23 5.12 12.03
C ASN A 316 15.20 4.91 13.21
N LEU A 317 16.52 5.05 12.99
CA LEU A 317 17.50 4.90 14.05
C LEU A 317 17.30 5.94 15.16
N ILE A 318 17.18 7.22 14.79
CA ILE A 318 17.02 8.31 15.75
C ILE A 318 15.72 8.12 16.55
N LEU A 319 14.60 7.88 15.87
CA LEU A 319 13.30 7.68 16.53
C LEU A 319 13.33 6.51 17.54
N ASN A 320 13.95 5.38 17.18
CA ASN A 320 14.08 4.24 18.09
C ASN A 320 14.99 4.56 19.29
N LEU A 321 16.14 5.21 19.06
CA LEU A 321 17.04 5.61 20.15
C LEU A 321 16.36 6.58 21.12
N THR A 322 15.64 7.56 20.60
CA THR A 322 14.84 8.50 21.41
C THR A 322 13.78 7.75 22.23
N PHE A 323 13.05 6.83 21.61
CA PHE A 323 12.01 6.06 22.30
C PHE A 323 12.59 5.22 23.45
N TYR A 324 13.69 4.50 23.21
CA TYR A 324 14.36 3.70 24.25
C TYR A 324 14.97 4.58 25.35
N GLY A 325 15.60 5.71 24.98
CA GLY A 325 16.12 6.68 25.94
C GLY A 325 15.02 7.22 26.84
N TRP A 326 13.89 7.64 26.25
CA TRP A 326 12.73 8.12 26.98
C TRP A 326 12.18 7.07 27.94
N LYS A 327 12.00 5.82 27.48
CA LYS A 327 11.51 4.71 28.32
C LYS A 327 12.31 4.55 29.63
N ASN A 328 13.62 4.80 29.60
CA ASN A 328 14.49 4.67 30.77
C ASN A 328 14.33 5.80 31.78
N ILE A 329 14.04 7.04 31.34
CA ILE A 329 13.97 8.22 32.22
C ILE A 329 12.54 8.69 32.50
N ARG A 330 11.55 8.18 31.76
CA ARG A 330 10.15 8.63 31.78
C ARG A 330 9.59 8.77 33.18
N ASN A 331 9.65 7.71 33.99
CA ASN A 331 9.05 7.70 35.33
C ASN A 331 9.66 8.77 36.24
N LEU A 332 10.96 9.05 36.12
CA LEU A 332 11.63 10.10 36.88
C LEU A 332 11.13 11.49 36.48
N ILE A 333 10.96 11.73 35.18
CA ILE A 333 10.47 13.00 34.63
C ILE A 333 9.00 13.23 35.01
N ILE A 334 8.12 12.25 34.77
CA ILE A 334 6.69 12.35 35.09
C ILE A 334 6.46 12.55 36.59
N ASN A 335 7.19 11.84 37.46
CA ASN A 335 7.04 12.00 38.90
C ASN A 335 7.47 13.39 39.40
N ARG A 336 8.46 14.02 38.74
CA ARG A 336 8.97 15.33 39.12
C ARG A 336 8.17 16.49 38.51
N PHE A 337 7.67 16.31 37.28
CA PHE A 337 7.14 17.39 36.45
C PHE A 337 5.71 17.16 35.94
N GLY A 338 5.05 16.06 36.31
CA GLY A 338 3.75 15.64 35.76
C GLY A 338 2.59 16.65 35.95
N ASN A 339 2.70 17.56 36.92
CA ASN A 339 1.67 18.59 37.18
C ASN A 339 1.96 19.94 36.50
N ILE A 340 3.04 20.04 35.71
CA ILE A 340 3.39 21.25 34.98
C ILE A 340 2.39 21.48 33.83
N LYS A 341 1.89 22.72 33.73
CA LYS A 341 0.99 23.18 32.66
C LYS A 341 1.69 23.98 31.56
N ASP A 342 3.01 24.02 31.61
CA ASP A 342 3.83 24.67 30.60
C ASP A 342 3.63 24.01 29.22
N VAL A 343 3.45 24.82 28.19
CA VAL A 343 3.08 24.34 26.85
C VAL A 343 4.23 23.59 26.19
N GLU A 344 5.47 24.04 26.38
CA GLU A 344 6.64 23.39 25.79
C GLU A 344 6.87 22.02 26.45
N TYR A 345 6.73 21.94 27.77
CA TYR A 345 6.78 20.68 28.50
C TYR A 345 5.68 19.72 28.03
N LEU A 346 4.43 20.18 27.93
CA LEU A 346 3.31 19.35 27.49
C LEU A 346 3.50 18.85 26.05
N MET A 347 4.00 19.70 25.16
CA MET A 347 4.35 19.32 23.79
C MET A 347 5.42 18.21 23.76
N MET A 348 6.47 18.35 24.58
CA MET A 348 7.52 17.32 24.67
C MET A 348 7.00 16.01 25.26
N ILE A 349 6.13 16.07 26.27
CA ILE A 349 5.48 14.87 26.80
C ILE A 349 4.59 14.23 25.74
N ASP A 350 3.79 14.99 24.98
CA ASP A 350 2.96 14.46 23.91
C ASP A 350 3.79 13.75 22.83
N LEU A 351 4.88 14.38 22.38
CA LEU A 351 5.82 13.76 21.45
C LEU A 351 6.35 12.42 21.98
N LEU A 352 6.82 12.38 23.22
CA LEU A 352 7.56 11.24 23.77
C LEU A 352 6.65 10.11 24.30
N ASP A 353 5.50 10.44 24.89
CA ASP A 353 4.53 9.47 25.43
C ASP A 353 3.47 9.03 24.42
N ASN A 354 3.17 9.85 23.41
CA ASN A 354 2.09 9.59 22.44
C ASN A 354 2.64 9.40 21.02
N SER A 355 3.07 10.47 20.35
CA SER A 355 3.29 10.47 18.90
C SER A 355 4.43 9.54 18.46
N LEU A 356 5.55 9.55 19.19
CA LEU A 356 6.73 8.72 18.92
C LEU A 356 6.44 7.22 19.05
N PRO A 357 5.99 6.71 20.22
CA PRO A 357 5.72 5.28 20.37
C PRO A 357 4.60 4.79 19.44
N LEU A 358 3.56 5.59 19.23
CA LEU A 358 2.49 5.30 18.26
C LEU A 358 3.03 5.09 16.86
N THR A 359 3.84 6.03 16.38
CA THR A 359 4.44 6.00 15.04
C THR A 359 5.33 4.77 14.85
N LEU A 360 6.06 4.38 15.89
CA LEU A 360 6.91 3.19 15.85
C LEU A 360 6.06 1.90 15.83
N ASP A 361 5.02 1.81 16.67
CA ASP A 361 4.26 0.59 16.96
C ASP A 361 3.13 0.30 15.94
N ILE A 362 2.56 1.30 15.27
CA ILE A 362 1.35 1.16 14.43
C ILE A 362 1.41 0.00 13.43
N TYR A 363 2.52 -0.13 12.71
CA TYR A 363 2.71 -1.19 11.73
C TYR A 363 3.42 -2.40 12.33
N THR A 364 4.43 -2.15 13.15
CA THR A 364 5.36 -3.17 13.65
C THR A 364 4.73 -4.07 14.69
N LYS A 365 3.94 -3.50 15.60
CA LYS A 365 3.26 -4.23 16.68
C LYS A 365 1.78 -4.40 16.39
N LEU A 366 1.05 -3.32 16.12
CA LEU A 366 -0.41 -3.40 16.03
C LEU A 366 -0.86 -4.15 14.78
N PHE A 367 -0.45 -3.68 13.60
CA PHE A 367 -0.84 -4.30 12.34
C PHE A 367 -0.24 -5.71 12.15
N ARG A 368 1.07 -5.86 12.33
CA ARG A 368 1.76 -7.14 12.10
C ARG A 368 1.41 -8.25 13.09
N CYS A 369 1.04 -7.92 14.33
CA CYS A 369 0.55 -8.92 15.28
C CYS A 369 -0.94 -9.23 15.10
N GLY A 370 -1.62 -8.58 14.15
CA GLY A 370 -3.05 -8.78 13.91
C GLY A 370 -3.96 -8.19 14.99
N PHE A 371 -3.46 -7.25 15.80
CA PHE A 371 -4.25 -6.63 16.87
C PHE A 371 -5.13 -5.49 16.31
N PHE A 372 -6.26 -5.89 15.74
CA PHE A 372 -7.17 -5.01 15.00
C PHE A 372 -7.79 -3.90 15.86
N GLU A 373 -8.23 -4.22 17.07
CA GLU A 373 -8.85 -3.27 17.98
C GLU A 373 -7.89 -2.14 18.36
N GLY A 374 -6.63 -2.49 18.67
CA GLY A 374 -5.59 -1.49 18.95
C GLY A 374 -5.22 -0.66 17.73
N TYR A 375 -5.17 -1.28 16.54
CA TYR A 375 -4.93 -0.56 15.30
C TYR A 375 -6.05 0.46 14.99
N LEU A 376 -7.32 0.07 15.15
CA LEU A 376 -8.47 0.97 14.98
C LEU A 376 -8.46 2.11 15.99
N GLU A 377 -8.22 1.79 17.26
CA GLU A 377 -8.11 2.80 18.32
C GLU A 377 -6.98 3.79 18.04
N MET A 378 -5.88 3.34 17.43
CA MET A 378 -4.76 4.22 17.11
C MET A 378 -4.97 5.14 15.92
N MET A 379 -5.81 4.76 14.96
CA MET A 379 -6.19 5.70 13.89
C MET A 379 -6.87 6.96 14.43
N CYS A 380 -7.46 6.89 15.62
CA CYS A 380 -7.99 8.04 16.33
C CYS A 380 -6.91 9.00 16.86
N PHE A 381 -5.73 8.48 17.22
CA PHE A 381 -4.63 9.28 17.79
C PHE A 381 -3.73 9.91 16.72
N ILE A 382 -3.65 9.33 15.52
CA ILE A 382 -2.79 9.80 14.41
C ILE A 382 -3.32 11.08 13.74
N GLY A 383 -4.61 11.41 13.96
CA GLY A 383 -5.23 12.64 13.45
C GLY A 383 -4.97 13.90 14.27
N HIS A 384 -4.25 13.77 15.39
CA HIS A 384 -3.70 14.87 16.19
C HIS A 384 -2.23 15.08 15.81
#